data_AF-K0VPW2-F1
#
_entry.id   AF-K0VPW2-F1
#
_cell.length_a   1.000
_cell.length_b   1.000
_cell.length_c   1.000
_cell.angle_alpha   90.00
_cell.angle_beta   90.00
_cell.angle_gamma   90.00
#
_symmetry.space_group_name_H-M   'P 1'
#
loop_
_entity.id
_entity.type
_entity.pdbx_description
1 polymer ?
#
loop_
_entity_poly.entity_id
_entity_poly.type
_entity_poly.pdbx_seq_one_letter_code
_entity_poly.pdbx_strand_id
1 'polypeptide(L)'
;MDMTRIRDRMVEHLVTRRGIRDRGVTNAMRMVPREKFVDPGFEEFAYEDAPLSIGDGQTISQPFIVALMIEKADLKAGDKVLEVGTGSGYASALLSRIARHVYSIERHERLALQARERFEKLGYDNIDVRVGDGSKGWAKAAPFDAIIVSAGAPEVPPALKEQLDLGGRLIIPVGRDHAQRLKRIRRTAATTFEEEDLGGVLFVPLIGEDAWTAEHPMYTATTPSLHAEKAPCELIREAAEEFSSVDDRRFAAFFDRFAESRIVLLGESTHGTAEFYEARAAVSRHLIEHYGFNLIAVEADWPDAATLDHRINGRTTKGSPPFSRFPKWMWRNLEFSGFARWMKEENDRRKASRADPIRFYGLDLYNMSESIRSVLDYLERADPETAGIARERYGCLSPWQSNPATYGRAVLTDAYRSCEEAVLKQCTELLTRSLEDTASNGDDFLNAAQSARLLAAAERYYRVMYYGGSQAWNLRDTYM
;
A
#
# COMPACT_ATOMS: atom_id res chain seq x y z
N MET A 1 11.03 12.02 -14.90
CA MET A 1 9.99 11.06 -14.51
C MET A 1 8.79 11.28 -15.43
N ASP A 2 8.25 10.25 -16.08
CA ASP A 2 7.09 10.39 -16.96
C ASP A 2 5.79 10.42 -16.13
N MET A 3 5.35 11.64 -15.81
CA MET A 3 4.16 11.86 -14.98
C MET A 3 2.86 11.37 -15.64
N THR A 4 2.79 11.37 -16.98
CA THR A 4 1.62 10.86 -17.70
C THR A 4 1.47 9.36 -17.45
N ARG A 5 2.56 8.60 -17.57
CA ARG A 5 2.54 7.17 -17.30
C ARG A 5 2.24 6.83 -15.84
N ILE A 6 2.72 7.64 -14.89
CA ILE A 6 2.44 7.45 -13.45
C ILE A 6 0.97 7.71 -13.16
N ARG A 7 0.41 8.79 -13.73
CA ARG A 7 -1.03 9.09 -13.65
C ARG A 7 -1.88 7.96 -14.19
N ASP A 8 -1.56 7.44 -15.38
CA ASP A 8 -2.31 6.34 -15.99
C ASP A 8 -2.29 5.08 -15.11
N ARG A 9 -1.14 4.76 -14.52
CA ARG A 9 -1.01 3.66 -13.55
C ARG A 9 -1.83 3.90 -12.29
N MET A 10 -1.84 5.12 -11.75
CA MET A 10 -2.69 5.46 -10.60
C MET A 10 -4.18 5.23 -10.95
N VAL A 11 -4.63 5.68 -12.11
CA VAL A 11 -6.03 5.46 -12.54
C VAL A 11 -6.34 3.98 -12.75
N GLU A 12 -5.42 3.19 -13.30
CA GLU A 12 -5.63 1.75 -13.45
C GLU A 12 -5.68 1.04 -12.09
N HIS A 13 -4.65 1.21 -11.27
CA HIS A 13 -4.43 0.39 -10.07
C HIS A 13 -5.18 0.90 -8.85
N LEU A 14 -5.23 2.21 -8.64
CA LEU A 14 -5.76 2.82 -7.42
C LEU A 14 -7.22 3.29 -7.56
N VAL A 15 -7.73 3.39 -8.78
CA VAL A 15 -9.10 3.88 -9.05
C VAL A 15 -9.96 2.78 -9.66
N THR A 16 -9.59 2.28 -10.85
CA THR A 16 -10.42 1.32 -11.60
C THR A 16 -10.51 -0.03 -10.91
N ARG A 17 -9.38 -0.61 -10.48
CA ARG A 17 -9.35 -1.91 -9.77
C ARG A 17 -10.05 -1.89 -8.41
N ARG A 18 -10.26 -0.71 -7.82
CA ARG A 18 -10.98 -0.51 -6.55
C ARG A 18 -12.47 -0.24 -6.74
N GLY A 19 -12.97 -0.35 -7.96
CA GLY A 19 -14.41 -0.40 -8.23
C GLY A 19 -15.00 0.84 -8.88
N ILE A 20 -14.21 1.90 -9.14
CA ILE A 20 -14.67 3.05 -9.94
C ILE A 20 -14.78 2.63 -11.40
N ARG A 21 -15.97 2.75 -11.97
CA ARG A 21 -16.33 2.29 -13.31
C ARG A 21 -16.77 3.41 -14.25
N ASP A 22 -17.07 4.59 -13.72
CA ASP A 22 -17.48 5.73 -14.55
C ASP A 22 -16.35 6.18 -15.49
N ARG A 23 -16.62 6.17 -16.80
CA ARG A 23 -15.65 6.54 -17.84
C ARG A 23 -15.36 8.04 -17.85
N GLY A 24 -16.35 8.88 -17.52
CA GLY A 24 -16.16 10.32 -17.37
C GLY A 24 -15.16 10.62 -16.24
N VAL A 25 -15.33 9.98 -15.08
CA VAL A 25 -14.42 10.11 -13.93
C VAL A 25 -13.01 9.63 -14.27
N THR A 26 -12.87 8.41 -14.78
CA THR A 26 -11.55 7.85 -15.08
C THR A 26 -10.83 8.60 -16.20
N ASN A 27 -11.55 9.13 -17.20
CA ASN A 27 -10.96 9.99 -18.23
C ASN A 27 -10.53 11.35 -17.67
N ALA A 28 -11.36 12.00 -16.84
CA ALA A 28 -11.00 13.24 -16.17
C ALA A 28 -9.71 13.09 -15.35
N MET A 29 -9.58 11.98 -14.60
CA MET A 29 -8.37 11.69 -13.82
C MET A 29 -7.13 11.43 -14.66
N ARG A 30 -7.27 10.93 -15.90
CA ARG A 30 -6.15 10.81 -16.85
C ARG A 30 -5.80 12.14 -17.54
N MET A 31 -6.71 13.10 -17.56
CA MET A 31 -6.49 14.40 -18.19
C MET A 31 -5.90 15.42 -17.24
N VAL A 32 -6.38 15.47 -15.99
CA VAL A 32 -5.97 16.47 -15.01
C VAL A 32 -4.60 16.09 -14.41
N PRO A 33 -3.55 16.92 -14.55
CA PRO A 33 -2.21 16.60 -14.03
C PRO A 33 -2.14 16.95 -12.55
N ARG A 34 -2.40 15.97 -11.66
CA ARG A 34 -2.46 16.17 -10.20
C ARG A 34 -1.18 16.78 -9.63
N GLU A 35 -0.02 16.52 -10.23
CA GLU A 35 1.27 17.11 -9.89
C GLU A 35 1.33 18.63 -10.06
N LYS A 36 0.37 19.25 -10.77
CA LYS A 36 0.25 20.71 -10.87
C LYS A 36 -0.58 21.32 -9.73
N PHE A 37 -1.18 20.50 -8.88
CA PHE A 37 -2.05 20.88 -7.77
C PHE A 37 -1.44 20.57 -6.39
N VAL A 38 -0.14 20.29 -6.34
CA VAL A 38 0.63 20.11 -5.10
C VAL A 38 1.66 21.22 -4.98
N ASP A 39 2.19 21.42 -3.77
CA ASP A 39 3.29 22.36 -3.56
C ASP A 39 4.59 21.87 -4.24
N PRO A 40 5.49 22.78 -4.67
CA PRO A 40 6.76 22.39 -5.27
C PRO A 40 7.57 21.45 -4.37
N GLY A 41 8.08 20.36 -4.94
CA GLY A 41 8.78 19.30 -4.21
C GLY A 41 7.89 18.09 -3.87
N PHE A 42 6.57 18.19 -4.02
CA PHE A 42 5.64 17.07 -3.80
C PHE A 42 5.19 16.36 -5.09
N GLU A 43 5.71 16.74 -6.27
CA GLU A 43 5.24 16.24 -7.56
C GLU A 43 5.40 14.72 -7.70
N GLU A 44 6.45 14.13 -7.11
CA GLU A 44 6.67 12.68 -7.15
C GLU A 44 5.65 11.88 -6.32
N PHE A 45 5.11 12.49 -5.26
CA PHE A 45 4.10 11.88 -4.39
C PHE A 45 2.67 12.14 -4.88
N ALA A 46 2.48 13.00 -5.88
CA ALA A 46 1.17 13.47 -6.32
C ALA A 46 0.20 12.34 -6.70
N TYR A 47 0.72 11.18 -7.07
CA TYR A 47 -0.06 10.02 -7.53
C TYR A 47 -0.13 8.86 -6.54
N GLU A 48 0.40 9.03 -5.33
CA GLU A 48 0.16 8.10 -4.23
C GLU A 48 -1.30 8.22 -3.75
N ASP A 49 -1.89 7.12 -3.27
CA ASP A 49 -3.24 7.17 -2.69
C ASP A 49 -3.25 7.71 -1.26
N ALA A 50 -2.70 8.90 -1.08
CA ALA A 50 -2.57 9.58 0.21
C ALA A 50 -2.94 11.07 0.08
N PRO A 51 -3.41 11.70 1.17
CA PRO A 51 -3.54 13.16 1.22
C PRO A 51 -2.16 13.82 1.31
N LEU A 52 -1.99 14.98 0.67
CA LEU A 52 -0.76 15.79 0.76
C LEU A 52 -1.08 17.18 1.30
N SER A 53 -0.16 17.79 2.06
CA SER A 53 -0.32 19.16 2.56
C SER A 53 -0.35 20.17 1.42
N ILE A 54 -1.18 21.21 1.55
CA ILE A 54 -1.28 22.34 0.60
C ILE A 54 -1.20 23.71 1.32
N GLY A 55 -0.72 23.69 2.56
CA GLY A 55 -0.66 24.85 3.44
C GLY A 55 -1.99 25.19 4.13
N ASP A 56 -1.96 26.17 5.04
CA ASP A 56 -3.07 26.59 5.90
C ASP A 56 -3.76 25.44 6.69
N GLY A 57 -3.01 24.39 7.01
CA GLY A 57 -3.55 23.20 7.67
C GLY A 57 -4.48 22.34 6.79
N GLN A 58 -4.52 22.60 5.48
CA GLN A 58 -5.36 21.89 4.52
C GLN A 58 -4.58 20.81 3.78
N THR A 59 -5.30 19.85 3.20
CA THR A 59 -4.73 18.79 2.38
C THR A 59 -5.46 18.63 1.05
N ILE A 60 -4.74 18.26 0.00
CA ILE A 60 -5.35 17.70 -1.21
C ILE A 60 -5.74 16.25 -0.93
N SER A 61 -7.02 15.91 -1.04
CA SER A 61 -7.54 14.57 -0.72
C SER A 61 -6.93 13.48 -1.61
N GLN A 62 -6.81 12.25 -1.11
CA GLN A 62 -6.28 11.11 -1.87
C GLN A 62 -7.07 10.85 -3.18
N PRO A 63 -6.40 10.47 -4.28
CA PRO A 63 -7.03 10.24 -5.59
C PRO A 63 -8.28 9.35 -5.57
N PHE A 64 -8.27 8.23 -4.83
CA PHE A 64 -9.40 7.31 -4.80
C PHE A 64 -10.66 7.95 -4.20
N ILE A 65 -10.52 8.70 -3.10
CA ILE A 65 -11.67 9.34 -2.44
C ILE A 65 -12.28 10.42 -3.34
N VAL A 66 -11.44 11.21 -4.04
CA VAL A 66 -11.94 12.18 -5.01
C VAL A 66 -12.71 11.48 -6.14
N ALA A 67 -12.17 10.39 -6.68
CA ALA A 67 -12.84 9.58 -7.71
C ALA A 67 -14.19 9.04 -7.23
N LEU A 68 -14.23 8.49 -6.02
CA LEU A 68 -15.44 7.97 -5.38
C LEU A 68 -16.51 9.05 -5.23
N MET A 69 -16.13 10.23 -4.72
CA MET A 69 -17.07 11.34 -4.53
C MET A 69 -17.68 11.80 -5.86
N ILE A 70 -16.85 11.92 -6.90
CA ILE A 70 -17.32 12.33 -8.24
C ILE A 70 -18.21 11.25 -8.87
N GLU A 71 -17.85 9.97 -8.77
CA GLU A 71 -18.67 8.87 -9.29
C GLU A 71 -20.04 8.82 -8.58
N LYS A 72 -20.07 9.01 -7.26
CA LYS A 72 -21.32 8.98 -6.49
C LYS A 72 -22.20 10.21 -6.69
N ALA A 73 -21.61 11.34 -7.11
CA ALA A 73 -22.36 12.51 -7.56
C ALA A 73 -23.10 12.27 -8.88
N ASP A 74 -22.71 11.26 -9.67
CA ASP A 74 -23.36 10.84 -10.92
C ASP A 74 -23.53 12.01 -11.92
N LEU A 75 -22.43 12.74 -12.12
CA LEU A 75 -22.38 13.97 -12.91
C LEU A 75 -22.63 13.72 -14.41
N LYS A 76 -23.21 14.73 -15.06
CA LYS A 76 -23.44 14.80 -16.51
C LYS A 76 -22.82 16.07 -17.11
N ALA A 77 -22.60 16.03 -18.42
CA ALA A 77 -22.02 17.13 -19.19
C ALA A 77 -22.79 18.46 -19.10
N GLY A 78 -24.09 18.43 -18.79
CA GLY A 78 -24.91 19.63 -18.63
C GLY A 78 -24.89 20.23 -17.22
N ASP A 79 -24.34 19.52 -16.25
CA ASP A 79 -24.53 19.82 -14.83
C ASP A 79 -23.84 21.12 -14.41
N LYS A 80 -24.49 21.83 -13.51
CA LYS A 80 -23.95 22.95 -12.74
C LYS A 80 -23.58 22.44 -11.35
N VAL A 81 -22.29 22.49 -11.02
CA VAL A 81 -21.76 21.88 -9.80
C VAL A 81 -21.25 22.94 -8.83
N LEU A 82 -21.51 22.75 -7.53
CA LEU A 82 -20.85 23.49 -6.45
C LEU A 82 -19.83 22.60 -5.75
N GLU A 83 -18.57 23.03 -5.67
CA GLU A 83 -17.57 22.49 -4.77
C GLU A 83 -17.46 23.39 -3.53
N VAL A 84 -17.49 22.78 -2.35
CA VAL A 84 -17.22 23.44 -1.08
C VAL A 84 -15.87 22.95 -0.55
N GLY A 85 -14.92 23.88 -0.40
CA GLY A 85 -13.52 23.61 -0.08
C GLY A 85 -12.68 23.44 -1.34
N THR A 86 -12.34 24.55 -2.02
CA THR A 86 -11.49 24.53 -3.23
C THR A 86 -10.13 23.89 -2.96
N GLY A 87 -9.50 24.20 -1.82
CA GLY A 87 -8.17 23.72 -1.47
C GLY A 87 -7.16 24.01 -2.59
N SER A 88 -6.54 22.97 -3.14
CA SER A 88 -5.62 23.11 -4.27
C SER A 88 -6.30 23.34 -5.61
N GLY A 89 -7.61 23.06 -5.70
CA GLY A 89 -8.39 23.12 -6.94
C GLY A 89 -8.39 21.84 -7.76
N TYR A 90 -7.76 20.75 -7.29
CA TYR A 90 -7.70 19.49 -8.05
C TYR A 90 -9.07 18.87 -8.31
N ALA A 91 -9.94 18.83 -7.29
CA ALA A 91 -11.29 18.28 -7.45
C ALA A 91 -12.13 19.18 -8.38
N SER A 92 -12.14 20.50 -8.17
CA SER A 92 -12.64 21.49 -9.15
C SER A 92 -12.20 21.22 -10.60
N ALA A 93 -10.89 21.00 -10.83
CA ALA A 93 -10.37 20.70 -12.16
C ALA A 93 -10.91 19.39 -12.75
N LEU A 94 -11.06 18.34 -11.94
CA LEU A 94 -11.70 17.09 -12.38
C LEU A 94 -13.18 17.29 -12.72
N LEU A 95 -13.92 18.01 -11.87
CA LEU A 95 -15.32 18.33 -12.08
C LEU A 95 -15.54 19.11 -13.37
N SER A 96 -14.65 20.06 -13.67
CA SER A 96 -14.70 20.88 -14.88
C SER A 96 -14.54 20.09 -16.19
N ARG A 97 -13.95 18.89 -16.14
CA ARG A 97 -13.81 17.98 -17.28
C ARG A 97 -15.05 17.13 -17.52
N ILE A 98 -16.00 17.13 -16.59
CA ILE A 98 -17.21 16.29 -16.63
C ILE A 98 -18.46 17.15 -16.72
N ALA A 99 -18.55 18.23 -15.95
CA ALA A 99 -19.71 19.12 -15.84
C ALA A 99 -19.59 20.35 -16.74
N ARG A 100 -20.73 21.03 -16.98
CA ARG A 100 -20.76 22.26 -17.79
C ARG A 100 -19.99 23.39 -17.10
N HIS A 101 -20.26 23.60 -15.81
CA HIS A 101 -19.68 24.70 -15.03
C HIS A 101 -19.52 24.33 -13.57
N VAL A 102 -18.39 24.74 -12.98
CA VAL A 102 -18.06 24.51 -11.56
C VAL A 102 -18.01 25.84 -10.82
N TYR A 103 -18.77 25.95 -9.75
CA TYR A 103 -18.63 27.01 -8.76
C TYR A 103 -17.88 26.43 -7.58
N SER A 104 -16.82 27.07 -7.11
CA SER A 104 -16.01 26.57 -6.00
C SER A 104 -15.86 27.64 -4.91
N ILE A 105 -16.13 27.28 -3.66
CA ILE A 105 -16.00 28.18 -2.51
C ILE A 105 -14.84 27.73 -1.62
N GLU A 106 -14.00 28.67 -1.23
CA GLU A 106 -12.89 28.47 -0.31
C GLU A 106 -12.92 29.53 0.80
N ARG A 107 -12.71 29.13 2.06
CA ARG A 107 -12.66 30.09 3.17
C ARG A 107 -11.32 30.81 3.23
N HIS A 108 -10.24 30.13 2.84
CA HIS A 108 -8.88 30.63 2.88
C HIS A 108 -8.59 31.47 1.63
N GLU A 109 -8.54 32.79 1.79
CA GLU A 109 -8.25 33.71 0.70
C GLU A 109 -6.98 33.34 -0.07
N ARG A 110 -5.90 32.96 0.64
CA ARG A 110 -4.64 32.52 0.02
C ARG A 110 -4.84 31.31 -0.92
N LEU A 111 -5.52 30.26 -0.47
CA LEU A 111 -5.79 29.07 -1.28
C LEU A 111 -6.70 29.38 -2.46
N ALA A 112 -7.73 30.20 -2.25
CA ALA A 112 -8.65 30.62 -3.32
C ALA A 112 -7.91 31.37 -4.45
N LEU A 113 -7.02 32.29 -4.10
CA LEU A 113 -6.22 33.05 -5.06
C LEU A 113 -5.24 32.14 -5.81
N GLN A 114 -4.55 31.23 -5.10
CA GLN A 114 -3.65 30.26 -5.73
C GLN A 114 -4.37 29.30 -6.67
N ALA A 115 -5.59 28.85 -6.31
CA ALA A 115 -6.41 28.01 -7.16
C ALA A 115 -6.82 28.75 -8.44
N ARG A 116 -7.26 30.02 -8.34
CA ARG A 116 -7.58 30.85 -9.52
C ARG A 116 -6.40 31.00 -10.47
N GLU A 117 -5.22 31.39 -9.96
CA GLU A 117 -4.00 31.52 -10.76
C GLU A 117 -3.64 30.20 -11.46
N ARG A 118 -3.78 29.09 -10.74
CA ARG A 118 -3.54 27.75 -11.28
C ARG A 118 -4.54 27.40 -12.38
N PHE A 119 -5.82 27.73 -12.21
CA PHE A 119 -6.85 27.49 -13.23
C PHE A 119 -6.59 28.28 -14.50
N GLU A 120 -6.28 29.57 -14.40
CA GLU A 120 -5.90 30.42 -15.53
C GLU A 120 -4.67 29.85 -16.27
N LYS A 121 -3.62 29.50 -15.51
CA LYS A 121 -2.37 28.96 -16.08
C LYS A 121 -2.56 27.61 -16.78
N LEU A 122 -3.50 26.79 -16.32
CA LEU A 122 -3.76 25.45 -16.86
C LEU A 122 -4.92 25.43 -17.87
N GLY A 123 -5.59 26.56 -18.12
CA GLY A 123 -6.68 26.70 -19.09
C GLY A 123 -7.98 26.04 -18.64
N TYR A 124 -8.38 26.25 -17.38
CA TYR A 124 -9.69 25.86 -16.88
C TYR A 124 -10.63 27.07 -16.85
N ASP A 125 -11.42 27.23 -17.93
CA ASP A 125 -12.22 28.45 -18.17
C ASP A 125 -13.66 28.38 -17.64
N ASN A 126 -14.10 27.22 -17.15
CA ASN A 126 -15.45 26.97 -16.65
C ASN A 126 -15.49 26.73 -15.12
N ILE A 127 -14.58 27.36 -14.39
CA ILE A 127 -14.49 27.28 -12.92
C ILE A 127 -14.53 28.70 -12.32
N ASP A 128 -15.58 29.01 -11.56
CA ASP A 128 -15.68 30.24 -10.77
C ASP A 128 -15.29 29.97 -9.33
N VAL A 129 -14.20 30.57 -8.84
CA VAL A 129 -13.78 30.47 -7.44
C VAL A 129 -14.26 31.69 -6.66
N ARG A 130 -14.71 31.53 -5.42
CA ARG A 130 -15.03 32.64 -4.51
C ARG A 130 -14.50 32.38 -3.10
N VAL A 131 -13.97 33.43 -2.47
CA VAL A 131 -13.68 33.43 -1.04
C VAL A 131 -14.98 33.57 -0.26
N GLY A 132 -15.29 32.63 0.64
CA GLY A 132 -16.47 32.72 1.47
C GLY A 132 -16.74 31.50 2.34
N ASP A 133 -17.81 31.59 3.12
CA ASP A 133 -18.30 30.48 3.95
C ASP A 133 -18.98 29.42 3.08
N GLY A 134 -18.34 28.26 2.98
CA GLY A 134 -18.83 27.11 2.23
C GLY A 134 -20.09 26.47 2.80
N SER A 135 -20.34 26.59 4.12
CA SER A 135 -21.53 26.03 4.76
C SER A 135 -22.82 26.70 4.29
N LYS A 136 -22.73 27.98 3.86
CA LYS A 136 -23.83 28.77 3.29
C LYS A 136 -24.03 28.54 1.79
N GLY A 137 -23.15 27.79 1.12
CA GLY A 137 -23.17 27.58 -0.32
C GLY A 137 -23.07 28.87 -1.15
N TRP A 138 -23.60 28.84 -2.37
CA TRP A 138 -23.56 29.95 -3.32
C TRP A 138 -24.97 30.31 -3.83
N ALA A 139 -25.79 30.91 -2.96
CA ALA A 139 -27.19 31.23 -3.26
C ALA A 139 -27.41 31.99 -4.60
N LYS A 140 -26.52 32.94 -4.95
CA LYS A 140 -26.61 33.69 -6.23
C LYS A 140 -26.46 32.83 -7.49
N ALA A 141 -25.87 31.63 -7.35
CA ALA A 141 -25.64 30.69 -8.43
C ALA A 141 -26.48 29.40 -8.26
N ALA A 142 -27.26 29.26 -7.19
CA ALA A 142 -28.20 28.16 -7.05
C ALA A 142 -29.32 28.24 -8.12
N PRO A 143 -30.01 27.13 -8.45
CA PRO A 143 -29.80 25.78 -7.93
C PRO A 143 -28.63 25.03 -8.60
N PHE A 144 -28.18 23.93 -7.98
CA PHE A 144 -27.09 23.07 -8.44
C PHE A 144 -27.55 21.62 -8.68
N ASP A 145 -27.08 21.02 -9.77
CA ASP A 145 -27.31 19.60 -10.09
C ASP A 145 -26.50 18.68 -9.16
N ALA A 146 -25.34 19.14 -8.72
CA ALA A 146 -24.55 18.46 -7.71
C ALA A 146 -23.80 19.44 -6.79
N ILE A 147 -23.63 19.03 -5.55
CA ILE A 147 -22.78 19.72 -4.57
C ILE A 147 -21.80 18.71 -4.00
N ILE A 148 -20.52 19.03 -3.97
CA ILE A 148 -19.47 18.17 -3.42
C ILE A 148 -18.73 18.95 -2.35
N VAL A 149 -18.69 18.40 -1.14
CA VAL A 149 -18.07 19.04 0.02
C VAL A 149 -16.79 18.28 0.38
N SER A 150 -15.65 18.96 0.23
CA SER A 150 -14.31 18.42 0.49
C SER A 150 -13.84 18.71 1.94
N ALA A 151 -14.79 18.80 2.88
CA ALA A 151 -14.56 19.06 4.30
C ALA A 151 -15.67 18.40 5.15
N GLY A 152 -15.34 17.95 6.35
CA GLY A 152 -16.27 17.24 7.24
C GLY A 152 -17.13 18.17 8.08
N ALA A 153 -18.45 18.01 8.00
CA ALA A 153 -19.43 18.79 8.75
C ALA A 153 -19.99 18.01 9.96
N PRO A 154 -20.45 18.67 11.03
CA PRO A 154 -21.11 17.98 12.14
C PRO A 154 -22.42 17.32 11.70
N GLU A 155 -23.16 18.04 10.86
CA GLU A 155 -24.42 17.65 10.22
C GLU A 155 -24.45 18.24 8.80
N VAL A 156 -25.38 17.79 7.97
CA VAL A 156 -25.52 18.33 6.61
C VAL A 156 -26.07 19.77 6.69
N PRO A 157 -25.33 20.80 6.19
CA PRO A 157 -25.80 22.18 6.25
C PRO A 157 -27.13 22.37 5.48
N PRO A 158 -28.17 22.98 6.09
CA PRO A 158 -29.47 23.19 5.44
C PRO A 158 -29.36 23.98 4.13
N ALA A 159 -28.52 25.02 4.11
CA ALA A 159 -28.31 25.86 2.93
C ALA A 159 -27.83 25.07 1.71
N LEU A 160 -27.03 24.01 1.90
CA LEU A 160 -26.57 23.16 0.79
C LEU A 160 -27.72 22.28 0.27
N LYS A 161 -28.59 21.74 1.15
CA LYS A 161 -29.76 20.97 0.73
C LYS A 161 -30.76 21.82 -0.05
N GLU A 162 -30.99 23.05 0.39
CA GLU A 162 -31.93 23.99 -0.23
C GLU A 162 -31.48 24.44 -1.63
N GLN A 163 -30.16 24.51 -1.85
CA GLN A 163 -29.56 24.92 -3.11
C GLN A 163 -29.42 23.78 -4.14
N LEU A 164 -29.77 22.54 -3.81
CA LEU A 164 -29.84 21.44 -4.79
C LEU A 164 -31.05 21.62 -5.71
N ASP A 165 -30.90 21.37 -7.01
CA ASP A 165 -32.05 21.24 -7.91
C ASP A 165 -32.83 19.93 -7.62
N LEU A 166 -34.05 19.82 -8.15
CA LEU A 166 -34.82 18.58 -8.08
C LEU A 166 -34.07 17.45 -8.79
N GLY A 167 -33.82 16.36 -8.07
CA GLY A 167 -32.98 15.25 -8.55
C GLY A 167 -31.49 15.45 -8.30
N GLY A 168 -31.06 16.63 -7.84
CA GLY A 168 -29.67 16.95 -7.54
C GLY A 168 -29.10 16.16 -6.36
N ARG A 169 -27.78 16.00 -6.34
CA ARG A 169 -27.06 15.17 -5.34
C ARG A 169 -26.03 15.99 -4.57
N LEU A 170 -26.03 15.87 -3.25
CA LEU A 170 -25.00 16.39 -2.37
C LEU A 170 -24.14 15.24 -1.83
N ILE A 171 -22.82 15.34 -2.01
CA ILE A 171 -21.83 14.42 -1.45
C ILE A 171 -21.08 15.15 -0.34
N ILE A 172 -21.15 14.64 0.88
CA ILE A 172 -20.61 15.34 2.07
C ILE A 172 -20.14 14.36 3.15
N PRO A 173 -18.93 14.53 3.71
CA PRO A 173 -18.51 13.86 4.93
C PRO A 173 -19.25 14.44 6.15
N VAL A 174 -19.91 13.60 6.94
CA VAL A 174 -20.66 13.99 8.13
C VAL A 174 -20.27 13.12 9.32
N GLY A 175 -20.01 13.76 10.46
CA GLY A 175 -19.73 13.05 11.70
C GLY A 175 -19.38 14.00 12.83
N ARG A 176 -19.67 13.57 14.06
CA ARG A 176 -19.18 14.20 15.29
C ARG A 176 -17.98 13.36 15.76
N ASP A 177 -16.93 14.01 16.26
CA ASP A 177 -15.65 13.40 16.68
C ASP A 177 -14.73 12.93 15.53
N HIS A 178 -13.80 12.00 15.82
CA HIS A 178 -12.79 11.48 14.87
C HIS A 178 -13.35 10.52 13.81
N ALA A 179 -14.67 10.26 13.80
CA ALA A 179 -15.32 9.34 12.87
C ALA A 179 -16.29 10.09 11.95
N GLN A 180 -16.00 10.11 10.64
CA GLN A 180 -16.88 10.70 9.62
C GLN A 180 -17.38 9.62 8.66
N ARG A 181 -18.63 9.77 8.21
CA ARG A 181 -19.25 8.95 7.18
C ARG A 181 -19.49 9.78 5.94
N LEU A 182 -19.08 9.30 4.78
CA LEU A 182 -19.39 9.94 3.52
C LEU A 182 -20.86 9.68 3.19
N LYS A 183 -21.65 10.74 3.02
CA LYS A 183 -23.07 10.62 2.70
C LYS A 183 -23.36 11.12 1.29
N ARG A 184 -24.34 10.49 0.64
CA ARG A 184 -25.01 11.01 -0.55
C ARG A 184 -26.44 11.40 -0.19
N ILE A 185 -26.79 12.66 -0.43
CA ILE A 185 -28.12 13.20 -0.22
C ILE A 185 -28.73 13.53 -1.58
N ARG A 186 -29.91 12.98 -1.91
CA ARG A 186 -30.60 13.27 -3.17
C ARG A 186 -31.90 14.01 -2.90
N ARG A 187 -32.13 15.16 -3.56
CA ARG A 187 -33.40 15.88 -3.46
C ARG A 187 -34.45 15.21 -4.34
N THR A 188 -35.49 14.63 -3.75
CA THR A 188 -36.55 13.90 -4.48
C THR A 188 -37.85 14.69 -4.60
N ALA A 189 -38.04 15.69 -3.75
CA ALA A 189 -39.13 16.67 -3.84
C ALA A 189 -38.70 18.02 -3.27
N ALA A 190 -39.62 18.99 -3.22
CA ALA A 190 -39.34 20.34 -2.71
C ALA A 190 -38.70 20.33 -1.31
N THR A 191 -39.11 19.43 -0.42
CA THR A 191 -38.60 19.32 0.97
C THR A 191 -38.18 17.90 1.35
N THR A 192 -38.17 16.96 0.41
CA THR A 192 -37.88 15.55 0.66
C THR A 192 -36.52 15.15 0.10
N PHE A 193 -35.76 14.40 0.90
CA PHE A 193 -34.41 13.97 0.58
C PHE A 193 -34.20 12.49 0.92
N GLU A 194 -33.50 11.78 0.05
CA GLU A 194 -32.99 10.44 0.31
C GLU A 194 -31.54 10.51 0.75
N GLU A 195 -31.16 9.71 1.75
CA GLU A 195 -29.79 9.63 2.25
C GLU A 195 -29.21 8.22 2.06
N GLU A 196 -27.97 8.16 1.62
CA GLU A 196 -27.19 6.92 1.50
C GLU A 196 -25.83 7.11 2.18
N ASP A 197 -25.41 6.10 2.96
CA ASP A 197 -24.08 6.04 3.57
C ASP A 197 -23.11 5.28 2.65
N LEU A 198 -22.01 5.96 2.29
CA LEU A 198 -21.00 5.50 1.34
C LEU A 198 -19.72 4.97 2.03
N GLY A 199 -19.66 4.97 3.37
CA GLY A 199 -18.54 4.42 4.13
C GLY A 199 -17.78 5.45 4.97
N GLY A 200 -16.77 4.96 5.71
CA GLY A 200 -15.94 5.79 6.59
C GLY A 200 -14.91 6.62 5.82
N VAL A 201 -14.74 7.88 6.23
CA VAL A 201 -13.77 8.82 5.65
C VAL A 201 -13.18 9.72 6.75
N LEU A 202 -12.13 10.47 6.40
CA LEU A 202 -11.53 11.47 7.27
C LEU A 202 -11.15 12.71 6.46
N PHE A 203 -11.80 13.83 6.76
CA PHE A 203 -11.59 15.13 6.14
C PHE A 203 -11.31 16.20 7.20
N VAL A 204 -10.60 17.25 6.78
CA VAL A 204 -10.48 18.52 7.51
C VAL A 204 -11.88 19.10 7.81
N PRO A 205 -12.09 19.85 8.90
CA PRO A 205 -13.42 20.28 9.30
C PRO A 205 -13.96 21.38 8.38
N LEU A 206 -15.24 21.31 8.06
CA LEU A 206 -15.98 22.40 7.44
C LEU A 206 -16.25 23.48 8.49
N ILE A 207 -15.48 24.56 8.45
CA ILE A 207 -15.64 25.71 9.34
C ILE A 207 -16.56 26.74 8.70
N GLY A 208 -17.68 27.04 9.35
CA GLY A 208 -18.70 27.95 8.85
C GLY A 208 -19.89 28.10 9.80
N GLU A 209 -20.73 29.09 9.55
CA GLU A 209 -21.88 29.44 10.38
C GLU A 209 -22.91 28.29 10.49
N ASP A 210 -23.11 27.52 9.41
CA ASP A 210 -24.00 26.34 9.40
C ASP A 210 -23.22 25.01 9.58
N ALA A 211 -22.00 25.07 10.14
CA ALA A 211 -21.14 23.91 10.34
C ALA A 211 -20.34 24.01 11.66
N TRP A 212 -19.03 23.74 11.65
CA TRP A 212 -18.19 23.89 12.83
C TRP A 212 -17.79 25.36 13.06
N THR A 213 -17.70 25.78 14.32
CA THR A 213 -17.17 27.11 14.66
C THR A 213 -15.66 27.17 14.43
N ALA A 214 -15.11 28.37 14.24
CA ALA A 214 -13.67 28.57 14.07
C ALA A 214 -12.83 28.19 15.31
N GLU A 215 -13.49 27.92 16.44
CA GLU A 215 -12.88 27.42 17.68
C GLU A 215 -12.66 25.90 17.67
N HIS A 216 -13.09 25.20 16.62
CA HIS A 216 -12.97 23.76 16.50
C HIS A 216 -11.51 23.30 16.78
N PRO A 217 -11.28 22.29 17.64
CA PRO A 217 -9.93 21.91 18.10
C PRO A 217 -8.95 21.58 16.97
N MET A 218 -9.46 21.03 15.86
CA MET A 218 -8.64 20.73 14.67
C MET A 218 -8.11 21.98 13.96
N TYR A 219 -8.63 23.17 14.30
CA TYR A 219 -8.31 24.47 13.70
C TYR A 219 -7.60 25.43 14.66
N THR A 220 -7.86 25.31 15.97
CA THR A 220 -7.20 26.08 17.05
C THR A 220 -5.95 25.40 17.61
N ALA A 221 -5.67 24.16 17.22
CA ALA A 221 -4.49 23.45 17.66
C ALA A 221 -3.21 23.98 16.98
N THR A 222 -2.58 24.99 17.57
CA THR A 222 -1.16 24.82 17.90
C THR A 222 -1.10 23.61 18.82
N THR A 223 -0.66 22.46 18.30
CA THR A 223 -0.38 21.18 18.98
C THR A 223 -1.33 20.87 20.16
N PRO A 224 -2.31 19.97 20.02
CA PRO A 224 -3.37 19.83 21.02
C PRO A 224 -2.81 19.49 22.41
N SER A 225 -3.01 20.39 23.37
CA SER A 225 -3.13 20.02 24.78
C SER A 225 -4.47 19.30 24.91
N LEU A 226 -4.46 17.98 24.71
CA LEU A 226 -5.57 17.12 25.08
C LEU A 226 -5.91 17.39 26.56
N HIS A 227 -7.13 17.85 26.83
CA HIS A 227 -7.81 17.42 28.04
C HIS A 227 -8.11 15.93 27.89
N ALA A 228 -7.06 15.11 27.95
CA ALA A 228 -7.23 13.71 28.25
C ALA A 228 -7.34 13.67 29.77
N GLU A 229 -8.49 13.22 30.30
CA GLU A 229 -8.64 12.95 31.74
C GLU A 229 -7.57 11.96 32.24
N LYS A 230 -6.95 11.20 31.31
CA LYS A 230 -5.80 10.34 31.54
C LYS A 230 -4.75 10.51 30.45
N ALA A 231 -3.48 10.59 30.82
CA ALA A 231 -2.39 10.67 29.85
C ALA A 231 -2.37 9.42 28.94
N PRO A 232 -1.87 9.50 27.68
CA PRO A 232 -1.77 8.32 26.83
C PRO A 232 -1.04 7.13 27.48
N CYS A 233 -0.04 7.39 28.34
CA CYS A 233 0.64 6.35 29.11
C CYS A 233 -0.25 5.66 30.15
N GLU A 234 -1.25 6.34 30.70
CA GLU A 234 -2.23 5.79 31.62
C GLU A 234 -3.26 4.93 30.87
N LEU A 235 -3.73 5.40 29.71
CA LEU A 235 -4.59 4.61 28.84
C LEU A 235 -3.88 3.33 28.36
N ILE A 236 -2.61 3.44 27.96
CA ILE A 236 -1.78 2.27 27.60
C ILE A 236 -1.64 1.34 28.80
N ARG A 237 -1.37 1.86 30.00
CA ARG A 237 -1.22 1.04 31.21
C ARG A 237 -2.50 0.30 31.58
N GLU A 238 -3.66 0.94 31.44
CA GLU A 238 -4.96 0.32 31.74
C GLU A 238 -5.36 -0.73 30.71
N ALA A 239 -4.97 -0.54 29.45
CA ALA A 239 -5.24 -1.49 28.37
C ALA A 239 -4.15 -2.57 28.22
N ALA A 240 -2.98 -2.39 28.85
CA ALA A 240 -1.87 -3.33 28.74
C ALA A 240 -2.21 -4.64 29.44
N GLU A 241 -2.04 -5.72 28.72
CA GLU A 241 -2.14 -7.07 29.28
C GLU A 241 -0.75 -7.56 29.66
N GLU A 242 -0.58 -7.88 30.95
CA GLU A 242 0.69 -8.39 31.46
C GLU A 242 0.93 -9.83 30.98
N PHE A 243 2.17 -10.11 30.59
CA PHE A 243 2.66 -11.44 30.28
C PHE A 243 3.93 -11.74 31.09
N SER A 244 4.19 -13.03 31.33
CA SER A 244 5.38 -13.48 32.07
C SER A 244 6.67 -13.34 31.24
N SER A 245 7.83 -13.53 31.87
CA SER A 245 9.10 -13.59 31.14
C SER A 245 9.10 -14.68 30.06
N VAL A 246 9.89 -14.48 29.01
CA VAL A 246 9.94 -15.36 27.83
C VAL A 246 10.30 -16.82 28.17
N ASP A 247 11.09 -17.03 29.23
CA ASP A 247 11.47 -18.37 29.72
C ASP A 247 10.33 -19.12 30.41
N ASP A 248 9.25 -18.44 30.76
CA ASP A 248 8.07 -19.03 31.40
C ASP A 248 7.10 -19.57 30.34
N ARG A 249 6.62 -20.80 30.53
CA ARG A 249 5.63 -21.43 29.63
C ARG A 249 4.35 -20.60 29.48
N ARG A 250 4.00 -19.80 30.48
CA ARG A 250 2.83 -18.91 30.46
C ARG A 250 2.97 -17.78 29.43
N PHE A 251 4.20 -17.41 29.05
CA PHE A 251 4.44 -16.37 28.05
C PHE A 251 3.87 -16.79 26.69
N ALA A 252 4.23 -17.99 26.21
CA ALA A 252 3.78 -18.42 24.89
C ALA A 252 2.27 -18.73 24.88
N ALA A 253 1.74 -19.30 25.97
CA ALA A 253 0.31 -19.58 26.13
C ALA A 253 -0.57 -18.31 26.11
N PHE A 254 0.00 -17.14 26.42
CA PHE A 254 -0.69 -15.85 26.29
C PHE A 254 -1.20 -15.59 24.86
N PHE A 255 -0.51 -16.15 23.86
CA PHE A 255 -0.77 -15.97 22.44
C PHE A 255 -1.74 -17.02 21.84
N ASP A 256 -2.29 -17.93 22.65
CA ASP A 256 -3.29 -18.93 22.24
C ASP A 256 -4.52 -18.30 21.59
N ARG A 257 -4.84 -17.07 22.00
CA ARG A 257 -5.91 -16.24 21.41
C ARG A 257 -5.79 -16.04 19.89
N PHE A 258 -4.60 -16.23 19.32
CA PHE A 258 -4.35 -16.09 17.89
C PHE A 258 -4.30 -17.43 17.15
N ALA A 259 -4.41 -18.56 17.85
CA ALA A 259 -4.19 -19.89 17.30
C ALA A 259 -5.19 -20.31 16.21
N GLU A 260 -6.42 -19.78 16.26
CA GLU A 260 -7.44 -20.01 15.22
C GLU A 260 -7.11 -19.29 13.90
N SER A 261 -6.13 -18.39 13.89
CA SER A 261 -5.70 -17.67 12.69
C SER A 261 -4.88 -18.57 11.78
N ARG A 262 -5.19 -18.59 10.48
CA ARG A 262 -4.39 -19.35 9.50
C ARG A 262 -2.95 -18.85 9.38
N ILE A 263 -2.73 -17.56 9.60
CA ILE A 263 -1.44 -16.89 9.50
C ILE A 263 -1.29 -15.99 10.72
N VAL A 264 -0.16 -16.10 11.42
CA VAL A 264 0.22 -15.24 12.55
C VAL A 264 1.50 -14.51 12.17
N LEU A 265 1.45 -13.17 12.15
CA LEU A 265 2.58 -12.32 11.78
C LEU A 265 3.29 -11.85 13.04
N LEU A 266 4.55 -12.24 13.20
CA LEU A 266 5.37 -11.90 14.37
C LEU A 266 6.45 -10.88 14.00
N GLY A 267 6.14 -9.60 14.20
CA GLY A 267 7.10 -8.50 14.01
C GLY A 267 8.09 -8.35 15.17
N GLU A 268 9.15 -7.59 14.93
CA GLU A 268 10.11 -7.18 15.96
C GLU A 268 10.48 -5.70 15.82
N SER A 269 10.82 -5.04 16.93
CA SER A 269 11.19 -3.63 16.89
C SER A 269 12.62 -3.40 16.39
N THR A 270 13.48 -4.41 16.46
CA THR A 270 14.88 -4.38 16.01
C THR A 270 15.41 -5.79 15.79
N HIS A 271 16.23 -5.97 14.76
CA HIS A 271 16.88 -7.24 14.43
C HIS A 271 18.09 -7.58 15.33
N GLY A 272 18.48 -6.70 16.25
CA GLY A 272 19.72 -6.81 17.05
C GLY A 272 19.54 -7.14 18.53
N THR A 273 18.32 -7.50 18.95
CA THR A 273 17.96 -7.68 20.36
C THR A 273 17.54 -9.12 20.63
N ALA A 274 18.25 -9.80 21.53
CA ALA A 274 18.10 -11.24 21.77
C ALA A 274 16.67 -11.63 22.21
N GLU A 275 16.06 -10.81 23.07
CA GLU A 275 14.74 -11.02 23.64
C GLU A 275 13.65 -11.12 22.55
N PHE A 276 13.80 -10.43 21.42
CA PHE A 276 12.87 -10.54 20.31
C PHE A 276 13.02 -11.86 19.54
N TYR A 277 14.23 -12.42 19.43
CA TYR A 277 14.42 -13.77 18.87
C TYR A 277 13.83 -14.83 19.80
N GLU A 278 14.12 -14.72 21.10
CA GLU A 278 13.63 -15.65 22.12
C GLU A 278 12.10 -15.64 22.19
N ALA A 279 11.48 -14.45 22.21
CA ALA A 279 10.03 -14.30 22.25
C ALA A 279 9.38 -14.92 21.01
N ARG A 280 9.84 -14.57 19.81
CA ARG A 280 9.29 -15.12 18.56
C ARG A 280 9.49 -16.63 18.48
N ALA A 281 10.64 -17.15 18.91
CA ALA A 281 10.88 -18.58 18.99
C ALA A 281 9.98 -19.27 20.01
N ALA A 282 9.74 -18.69 21.19
CA ALA A 282 8.82 -19.24 22.18
C ALA A 282 7.39 -19.33 21.65
N VAL A 283 6.86 -18.25 21.05
CA VAL A 283 5.52 -18.23 20.45
C VAL A 283 5.43 -19.24 19.30
N SER A 284 6.41 -19.25 18.39
CA SER A 284 6.42 -20.17 17.24
C SER A 284 6.43 -21.63 17.67
N ARG A 285 7.27 -22.00 18.66
CA ARG A 285 7.31 -23.37 19.21
C ARG A 285 5.95 -23.78 19.75
N HIS A 286 5.32 -22.91 20.53
CA HIS A 286 4.04 -23.19 21.16
C HIS A 286 2.91 -23.40 20.13
N LEU A 287 2.82 -22.52 19.12
CA LEU A 287 1.85 -22.66 18.05
C LEU A 287 2.06 -23.93 17.22
N ILE A 288 3.32 -24.31 16.98
CA ILE A 288 3.66 -25.55 16.27
C ILE A 288 3.30 -26.79 17.08
N GLU A 289 3.64 -26.82 18.37
CA GLU A 289 3.45 -27.98 19.26
C GLU A 289 1.97 -28.23 19.59
N HIS A 290 1.17 -27.17 19.75
CA HIS A 290 -0.19 -27.28 20.29
C HIS A 290 -1.30 -27.00 19.28
N TYR A 291 -1.03 -26.19 18.25
CA TYR A 291 -2.07 -25.65 17.35
C TYR A 291 -1.88 -26.03 15.88
N GLY A 292 -0.98 -26.98 15.60
CA GLY A 292 -0.85 -27.58 14.26
C GLY A 292 -0.13 -26.72 13.23
N PHE A 293 0.45 -25.58 13.62
CA PHE A 293 1.30 -24.80 12.72
C PHE A 293 2.53 -25.64 12.32
N ASN A 294 2.94 -25.50 11.07
CA ASN A 294 4.10 -26.22 10.53
C ASN A 294 4.87 -25.40 9.47
N LEU A 295 4.54 -24.12 9.27
CA LEU A 295 5.24 -23.23 8.35
C LEU A 295 5.82 -22.04 9.11
N ILE A 296 7.12 -21.78 8.89
CA ILE A 296 7.79 -20.56 9.35
C ILE A 296 8.28 -19.80 8.12
N ALA A 297 7.74 -18.60 7.91
CA ALA A 297 8.16 -17.68 6.86
C ALA A 297 8.88 -16.48 7.49
N VAL A 298 10.06 -16.14 6.98
CA VAL A 298 10.90 -15.07 7.54
C VAL A 298 11.26 -14.02 6.50
N GLU A 299 11.55 -12.80 6.97
CA GLU A 299 12.17 -11.72 6.18
C GLU A 299 13.65 -12.07 5.89
N ALA A 300 13.85 -13.08 5.05
CA ALA A 300 15.16 -13.51 4.59
C ALA A 300 15.08 -14.01 3.15
N ASP A 301 16.23 -14.07 2.49
CA ASP A 301 16.34 -14.52 1.11
C ASP A 301 15.85 -15.98 0.94
N TRP A 302 14.99 -16.22 -0.05
CA TRP A 302 14.41 -17.55 -0.31
C TRP A 302 15.47 -18.69 -0.39
N PRO A 303 16.59 -18.55 -1.13
CA PRO A 303 17.59 -19.64 -1.23
C PRO A 303 18.29 -19.96 0.09
N ASP A 304 18.51 -18.95 0.93
CA ASP A 304 19.15 -19.11 2.23
C ASP A 304 18.21 -19.85 3.19
N ALA A 305 16.92 -19.48 3.18
CA ALA A 305 15.87 -20.16 3.92
C ALA A 305 15.65 -21.60 3.44
N ALA A 306 15.64 -21.84 2.13
CA ALA A 306 15.52 -23.19 1.55
C ALA A 306 16.71 -24.10 1.97
N THR A 307 17.91 -23.52 2.10
CA THR A 307 19.07 -24.25 2.63
C THR A 307 18.87 -24.67 4.08
N LEU A 308 18.27 -23.80 4.91
CA LEU A 308 17.92 -24.14 6.29
C LEU A 308 16.82 -25.21 6.34
N ASP A 309 15.77 -25.05 5.54
CA ASP A 309 14.66 -26.01 5.41
C ASP A 309 15.16 -27.42 5.08
N HIS A 310 16.05 -27.54 4.09
CA HIS A 310 16.68 -28.81 3.76
C HIS A 310 17.44 -29.41 4.95
N ARG A 311 18.20 -28.60 5.70
CA ARG A 311 18.96 -29.07 6.86
C ARG A 311 18.07 -29.55 8.00
N ILE A 312 17.01 -28.82 8.33
CA ILE A 312 16.07 -29.23 9.40
C ILE A 312 15.24 -30.45 8.98
N ASN A 313 15.10 -30.71 7.68
CA ASN A 313 14.45 -31.90 7.12
C ASN A 313 15.43 -33.04 6.76
N GLY A 314 16.68 -32.96 7.20
CA GLY A 314 17.68 -34.04 7.03
C GLY A 314 18.20 -34.24 5.61
N ARG A 315 18.03 -33.25 4.72
CA ARG A 315 18.61 -33.24 3.38
C ARG A 315 19.98 -32.58 3.38
N THR A 316 20.87 -33.08 2.54
CA THR A 316 22.21 -32.51 2.34
C THR A 316 22.14 -31.33 1.37
N THR A 317 22.75 -30.21 1.77
CA THR A 317 22.83 -29.00 0.94
C THR A 317 24.26 -28.81 0.46
N LYS A 318 24.44 -28.59 -0.84
CA LYS A 318 25.72 -28.14 -1.42
C LYS A 318 25.68 -26.61 -1.55
N GLY A 319 26.81 -25.93 -1.32
CA GLY A 319 26.92 -24.48 -1.52
C GLY A 319 27.44 -23.72 -0.29
N SER A 320 27.33 -22.39 -0.37
CA SER A 320 27.78 -21.47 0.68
C SER A 320 26.93 -21.59 1.95
N PRO A 321 27.47 -21.26 3.14
CA PRO A 321 26.65 -21.16 4.34
C PRO A 321 25.52 -20.13 4.16
N PRO A 322 24.26 -20.48 4.53
CA PRO A 322 23.14 -19.55 4.41
C PRO A 322 23.34 -18.35 5.33
N PHE A 323 22.65 -17.25 5.01
CA PHE A 323 22.64 -15.99 5.76
C PHE A 323 24.02 -15.33 5.86
N SER A 324 24.77 -15.34 4.76
CA SER A 324 26.13 -14.77 4.69
C SER A 324 26.19 -13.34 4.16
N ARG A 325 25.11 -12.82 3.55
CA ARG A 325 25.09 -11.59 2.75
C ARG A 325 24.63 -10.35 3.52
N PHE A 326 23.48 -10.43 4.17
CA PHE A 326 23.02 -9.42 5.12
C PHE A 326 23.87 -9.45 6.39
N PRO A 327 23.89 -8.38 7.21
CA PRO A 327 24.74 -8.34 8.39
C PRO A 327 24.65 -9.66 9.15
N LYS A 328 25.76 -10.40 9.19
CA LYS A 328 25.75 -11.83 9.53
C LYS A 328 25.05 -12.09 10.86
N TRP A 329 25.18 -11.17 11.80
CA TRP A 329 24.58 -11.22 13.14
C TRP A 329 23.04 -11.32 13.14
N MET A 330 22.35 -10.89 12.08
CA MET A 330 20.88 -10.90 12.01
C MET A 330 20.32 -12.33 12.08
N TRP A 331 20.82 -13.24 11.26
CA TRP A 331 20.35 -14.64 11.28
C TRP A 331 21.41 -15.62 11.80
N ARG A 332 22.68 -15.21 11.95
CA ARG A 332 23.76 -16.05 12.49
C ARG A 332 24.09 -15.67 13.93
N ASN A 333 23.09 -15.73 14.79
CA ASN A 333 23.20 -15.56 16.23
C ASN A 333 22.88 -16.88 16.97
N LEU A 334 23.03 -16.88 18.30
CA LEU A 334 22.88 -18.08 19.12
C LEU A 334 21.41 -18.46 19.30
N GLU A 335 20.54 -17.46 19.39
CA GLU A 335 19.11 -17.58 19.63
C GLU A 335 18.44 -18.29 18.44
N PHE A 336 18.68 -17.79 17.22
CA PHE A 336 18.17 -18.41 16.00
C PHE A 336 18.81 -19.78 15.72
N SER A 337 20.10 -19.95 16.03
CA SER A 337 20.76 -21.26 15.95
C SER A 337 20.11 -22.29 16.89
N GLY A 338 19.74 -21.86 18.10
CA GLY A 338 18.96 -22.66 19.05
C GLY A 338 17.60 -23.06 18.50
N PHE A 339 16.87 -22.10 17.91
CA PHE A 339 15.57 -22.36 17.30
C PHE A 339 15.67 -23.31 16.09
N ALA A 340 16.66 -23.13 15.22
CA ALA A 340 16.93 -24.03 14.10
C ALA A 340 17.23 -25.47 14.53
N ARG A 341 17.99 -25.65 15.62
CA ARG A 341 18.26 -26.97 16.21
C ARG A 341 16.97 -27.61 16.74
N TRP A 342 16.16 -26.84 17.46
CA TRP A 342 14.86 -27.31 17.94
C TRP A 342 13.95 -27.73 16.78
N MET A 343 13.87 -26.95 15.70
CA MET A 343 13.05 -27.32 14.52
C MET A 343 13.51 -28.64 13.90
N LYS A 344 14.83 -28.88 13.84
CA LYS A 344 15.36 -30.15 13.37
C LYS A 344 14.94 -31.32 14.29
N GLU A 345 15.09 -31.16 15.60
CA GLU A 345 14.74 -32.20 16.58
C GLU A 345 13.22 -32.50 16.56
N GLU A 346 12.39 -31.46 16.42
CA GLU A 346 10.95 -31.58 16.26
C GLU A 346 10.58 -32.29 14.94
N ASN A 347 11.24 -31.97 13.83
CA ASN A 347 11.04 -32.67 12.55
C ASN A 347 11.44 -34.14 12.63
N ASP A 348 12.54 -34.46 13.30
CA ASP A 348 12.95 -35.85 13.54
C ASP A 348 11.87 -36.61 14.35
N ARG A 349 11.23 -35.95 15.33
CA ARG A 349 10.08 -36.51 16.10
C ARG A 349 8.81 -36.66 15.25
N ARG A 350 8.44 -35.64 14.47
CA ARG A 350 7.27 -35.65 13.57
C ARG A 350 7.37 -36.73 12.50
N LYS A 351 8.58 -36.94 11.97
CA LYS A 351 8.86 -38.03 11.03
C LYS A 351 8.56 -39.40 11.64
N ALA A 352 8.87 -39.61 12.93
CA ALA A 352 8.57 -40.85 13.62
C ALA A 352 7.06 -41.07 13.82
N SER A 353 6.28 -39.99 14.01
CA SER A 353 4.82 -40.03 14.15
C SER A 353 4.04 -39.88 12.84
N ARG A 354 4.73 -39.78 11.68
CA ARG A 354 4.14 -39.48 10.36
C ARG A 354 3.32 -38.18 10.32
N ALA A 355 3.66 -37.22 11.17
CA ALA A 355 3.10 -35.88 11.10
C ALA A 355 3.80 -35.03 10.02
N ASP A 356 3.11 -34.00 9.52
CA ASP A 356 3.70 -33.08 8.55
C ASP A 356 4.91 -32.34 9.15
N PRO A 357 6.03 -32.26 8.41
CA PRO A 357 7.23 -31.60 8.90
C PRO A 357 7.03 -30.09 8.98
N ILE A 358 7.82 -29.46 9.84
CA ILE A 358 8.06 -28.02 9.84
C ILE A 358 8.81 -27.65 8.56
N ARG A 359 8.29 -26.65 7.87
CA ARG A 359 8.84 -26.05 6.66
C ARG A 359 9.31 -24.63 6.94
N PHE A 360 10.45 -24.26 6.36
CA PHE A 360 11.08 -22.95 6.56
C PHE A 360 11.23 -22.20 5.22
N TYR A 361 10.66 -21.01 5.12
CA TYR A 361 10.61 -20.23 3.88
C TYR A 361 11.11 -18.81 4.09
N GLY A 362 11.74 -18.24 3.06
CA GLY A 362 12.18 -16.85 3.04
C GLY A 362 11.29 -16.04 2.13
N LEU A 363 10.90 -14.84 2.53
CA LEU A 363 10.00 -13.98 1.76
C LEU A 363 10.76 -12.94 0.90
N ASP A 364 12.06 -12.78 1.11
CA ASP A 364 12.81 -11.61 0.64
C ASP A 364 13.57 -11.84 -0.70
N LEU A 365 13.98 -10.74 -1.33
CA LEU A 365 14.33 -10.64 -2.75
C LEU A 365 15.81 -10.51 -3.12
N TYR A 366 16.76 -10.63 -2.21
CA TYR A 366 18.08 -10.06 -2.47
C TYR A 366 19.15 -11.01 -3.02
N ASN A 367 18.96 -12.33 -2.95
CA ASN A 367 20.00 -13.29 -3.35
C ASN A 367 19.82 -13.81 -4.80
N MET A 368 20.06 -12.93 -5.79
CA MET A 368 19.97 -13.30 -7.21
C MET A 368 20.93 -14.42 -7.62
N SER A 369 22.15 -14.42 -7.09
CA SER A 369 23.19 -15.38 -7.50
C SER A 369 22.90 -16.80 -7.04
N GLU A 370 22.46 -16.99 -5.80
CA GLU A 370 21.99 -18.30 -5.34
C GLU A 370 20.67 -18.71 -6.02
N SER A 371 19.79 -17.74 -6.35
CA SER A 371 18.55 -18.03 -7.08
C SER A 371 18.82 -18.54 -8.50
N ILE A 372 19.74 -17.90 -9.23
CA ILE A 372 20.19 -18.38 -10.55
C ILE A 372 20.75 -19.81 -10.44
N ARG A 373 21.62 -20.06 -9.45
CA ARG A 373 22.18 -21.39 -9.23
C ARG A 373 21.10 -22.42 -8.93
N SER A 374 20.13 -22.11 -8.08
CA SER A 374 19.02 -23.00 -7.75
C SER A 374 18.20 -23.39 -8.98
N VAL A 375 17.90 -22.43 -9.86
CA VAL A 375 17.20 -22.70 -11.12
C VAL A 375 18.04 -23.58 -12.05
N LEU A 376 19.34 -23.29 -12.19
CA LEU A 376 20.25 -24.07 -13.02
C LEU A 376 20.42 -25.50 -12.51
N ASP A 377 20.63 -25.71 -11.20
CA ASP A 377 20.80 -27.02 -10.59
C ASP A 377 19.53 -27.90 -10.71
N TYR A 378 18.35 -27.29 -10.73
CA TYR A 378 17.10 -28.00 -11.02
C TYR A 378 17.01 -28.37 -12.51
N LEU A 379 17.22 -27.39 -13.40
CA LEU A 379 17.16 -27.61 -14.84
C LEU A 379 18.19 -28.64 -15.30
N GLU A 380 19.40 -28.67 -14.75
CA GLU A 380 20.41 -29.68 -15.08
C GLU A 380 19.94 -31.11 -14.79
N ARG A 381 19.06 -31.30 -13.80
CA ARG A 381 18.49 -32.60 -13.44
C ARG A 381 17.22 -32.92 -14.22
N ALA A 382 16.38 -31.92 -14.46
CA ALA A 382 15.05 -32.10 -15.06
C ALA A 382 15.06 -31.99 -16.60
N ASP A 383 15.83 -31.06 -17.14
CA ASP A 383 15.87 -30.71 -18.58
C ASP A 383 17.23 -30.06 -18.93
N PRO A 384 18.27 -30.88 -19.20
CA PRO A 384 19.63 -30.39 -19.45
C PRO A 384 19.76 -29.47 -20.68
N GLU A 385 18.85 -29.61 -21.65
CA GLU A 385 18.80 -28.75 -22.84
C GLU A 385 18.34 -27.34 -22.44
N THR A 386 17.25 -27.25 -21.67
CA THR A 386 16.79 -25.97 -21.09
C THR A 386 17.82 -25.38 -20.13
N ALA A 387 18.60 -26.20 -19.40
CA ALA A 387 19.71 -25.73 -18.58
C ALA A 387 20.80 -25.02 -19.42
N GLY A 388 21.10 -25.54 -20.62
CA GLY A 388 22.01 -24.92 -21.57
C GLY A 388 21.54 -23.52 -21.99
N ILE A 389 20.26 -23.42 -22.37
CA ILE A 389 19.62 -22.15 -22.74
C ILE A 389 19.62 -21.17 -21.56
N ALA A 390 19.26 -21.64 -20.35
CA ALA A 390 19.26 -20.81 -19.15
C ALA A 390 20.67 -20.29 -18.81
N ARG A 391 21.73 -21.09 -18.97
CA ARG A 391 23.12 -20.62 -18.76
C ARG A 391 23.52 -19.53 -19.75
N GLU A 392 23.13 -19.65 -21.02
CA GLU A 392 23.39 -18.62 -22.03
C GLU A 392 22.62 -17.33 -21.69
N ARG A 393 21.35 -17.44 -21.33
CA ARG A 393 20.48 -16.31 -20.94
C ARG A 393 20.95 -15.61 -19.65
N TYR A 394 21.42 -16.38 -18.66
CA TYR A 394 22.00 -15.82 -17.42
C TYR A 394 23.47 -15.40 -17.56
N GLY A 395 24.14 -15.77 -18.66
CA GLY A 395 25.55 -15.50 -18.91
C GLY A 395 25.89 -14.01 -18.89
N CYS A 396 24.97 -13.15 -19.32
CA CYS A 396 25.14 -11.69 -19.25
C CYS A 396 24.93 -11.08 -17.86
N LEU A 397 24.36 -11.82 -16.90
CA LEU A 397 24.28 -11.41 -15.49
C LEU A 397 25.58 -11.74 -14.74
N SER A 398 26.39 -12.68 -15.27
CA SER A 398 27.60 -13.24 -14.64
C SER A 398 28.64 -12.21 -14.16
N PRO A 399 28.93 -11.11 -14.87
CA PRO A 399 29.96 -10.16 -14.43
C PRO A 399 29.57 -9.34 -13.18
N TRP A 400 28.30 -9.33 -12.78
CA TRP A 400 27.77 -8.42 -11.75
C TRP A 400 27.10 -9.13 -10.56
N GLN A 401 27.12 -10.47 -10.56
CA GLN A 401 26.52 -11.36 -9.56
C GLN A 401 27.07 -11.20 -8.13
N SER A 402 28.29 -10.69 -7.96
CA SER A 402 28.96 -10.65 -6.64
C SER A 402 28.83 -9.31 -5.91
N ASN A 403 28.32 -8.25 -6.57
CA ASN A 403 28.24 -6.92 -5.96
C ASN A 403 27.02 -6.11 -6.48
N PRO A 404 25.98 -5.90 -5.63
CA PRO A 404 24.80 -5.11 -5.98
C PRO A 404 25.11 -3.68 -6.48
N ALA A 405 26.19 -3.06 -5.99
CA ALA A 405 26.62 -1.71 -6.39
C ALA A 405 27.30 -1.67 -7.78
N THR A 406 27.79 -2.80 -8.27
CA THR A 406 28.34 -2.94 -9.62
C THR A 406 27.21 -3.25 -10.61
N TYR A 407 26.28 -4.11 -10.21
CA TYR A 407 25.04 -4.39 -10.96
C TYR A 407 24.25 -3.12 -11.24
N GLY A 408 24.00 -2.31 -10.21
CA GLY A 408 23.25 -1.07 -10.35
C GLY A 408 23.85 -0.03 -11.29
N ARG A 409 25.18 0.03 -11.39
CA ARG A 409 25.88 0.91 -12.34
C ARG A 409 25.83 0.37 -13.78
N ALA A 410 25.80 -0.95 -13.94
CA ALA A 410 25.75 -1.59 -15.26
C ALA A 410 24.36 -1.56 -15.90
N VAL A 411 23.28 -1.54 -15.09
CA VAL A 411 21.88 -1.36 -15.52
C VAL A 411 21.65 -0.03 -16.27
N LEU A 412 22.57 0.94 -16.16
CA LEU A 412 22.55 2.22 -16.86
C LEU A 412 23.19 2.17 -18.26
N THR A 413 23.72 1.03 -18.70
CA THR A 413 24.39 0.87 -20.00
C THR A 413 23.49 0.16 -21.04
N ASP A 414 23.58 0.57 -22.31
CA ASP A 414 22.75 -0.01 -23.38
C ASP A 414 23.00 -1.52 -23.63
N ALA A 415 24.16 -2.04 -23.22
CA ALA A 415 24.50 -3.47 -23.31
C ALA A 415 23.63 -4.36 -22.40
N TYR A 416 22.90 -3.79 -21.44
CA TYR A 416 22.05 -4.53 -20.51
C TYR A 416 20.61 -4.74 -20.99
N ARG A 417 20.06 -3.80 -21.78
CA ARG A 417 18.68 -3.86 -22.30
C ARG A 417 18.41 -5.12 -23.14
N SER A 418 19.44 -5.68 -23.80
CA SER A 418 19.30 -6.91 -24.62
C SER A 418 19.15 -8.20 -23.81
N CYS A 419 19.44 -8.18 -22.50
CA CYS A 419 19.35 -9.37 -21.65
C CYS A 419 18.04 -9.54 -20.88
N GLU A 420 17.25 -8.46 -20.78
CA GLU A 420 15.97 -8.42 -20.05
C GLU A 420 14.94 -9.41 -20.62
N GLU A 421 14.69 -9.34 -21.92
CA GLU A 421 13.67 -10.17 -22.58
C GLU A 421 13.97 -11.66 -22.44
N ALA A 422 15.25 -12.03 -22.50
CA ALA A 422 15.68 -13.42 -22.41
C ALA A 422 15.50 -14.00 -20.99
N VAL A 423 15.82 -13.22 -19.95
CA VAL A 423 15.66 -13.63 -18.54
C VAL A 423 14.19 -13.71 -18.15
N LEU A 424 13.38 -12.71 -18.51
CA LEU A 424 11.95 -12.71 -18.23
C LEU A 424 11.25 -13.86 -18.97
N LYS A 425 11.60 -14.12 -20.23
CA LYS A 425 11.08 -15.25 -21.00
C LYS A 425 11.41 -16.59 -20.34
N GLN A 426 12.64 -16.79 -19.85
CA GLN A 426 13.02 -18.00 -19.12
C GLN A 426 12.21 -18.17 -17.83
N CYS A 427 12.03 -17.10 -17.05
CA CYS A 427 11.25 -17.14 -15.82
C CYS A 427 9.75 -17.42 -16.08
N THR A 428 9.19 -16.83 -17.15
CA THR A 428 7.80 -17.08 -17.57
C THR A 428 7.62 -18.51 -18.07
N GLU A 429 8.54 -19.04 -18.88
CA GLU A 429 8.49 -20.43 -19.38
C GLU A 429 8.53 -21.45 -18.23
N LEU A 430 9.37 -21.23 -17.22
CA LEU A 430 9.42 -22.05 -16.00
C LEU A 430 8.14 -21.95 -15.16
N LEU A 431 7.58 -20.75 -15.04
CA LEU A 431 6.35 -20.50 -14.27
C LEU A 431 5.11 -21.09 -14.97
N THR A 432 5.06 -21.06 -16.30
CA THR A 432 3.97 -21.68 -17.08
C THR A 432 4.01 -23.20 -16.96
N ARG A 433 5.19 -23.82 -17.10
CA ARG A 433 5.35 -25.26 -16.83
C ARG A 433 4.94 -25.65 -15.40
N SER A 434 5.11 -24.75 -14.42
CA SER A 434 4.67 -24.93 -13.03
C SER A 434 3.17 -25.01 -12.80
N LEU A 435 2.39 -24.34 -13.63
CA LEU A 435 0.94 -24.39 -13.54
C LEU A 435 0.36 -25.64 -14.23
N GLU A 436 1.08 -26.20 -15.20
CA GLU A 436 0.63 -27.34 -16.01
C GLU A 436 0.99 -28.71 -15.39
N ASP A 437 2.09 -28.82 -14.62
CA ASP A 437 2.59 -30.08 -14.03
C ASP A 437 2.33 -30.19 -12.52
N THR A 438 1.12 -29.88 -12.06
CA THR A 438 0.77 -29.87 -10.61
C THR A 438 0.76 -31.26 -9.95
N ALA A 439 0.85 -32.34 -10.74
CA ALA A 439 0.63 -33.71 -10.26
C ALA A 439 1.91 -34.53 -9.99
N SER A 440 3.12 -34.04 -10.34
CA SER A 440 4.31 -34.92 -10.40
C SER A 440 5.60 -34.44 -9.70
N ASN A 441 5.76 -33.18 -9.28
CA ASN A 441 7.09 -32.70 -8.84
C ASN A 441 7.10 -32.04 -7.44
N GLY A 442 7.85 -32.66 -6.50
CA GLY A 442 7.98 -32.28 -5.08
C GLY A 442 8.83 -31.03 -4.78
N ASP A 443 9.21 -30.84 -3.51
CA ASP A 443 9.89 -29.64 -2.93
C ASP A 443 10.98 -28.97 -3.80
N ASP A 444 11.77 -29.75 -4.54
CA ASP A 444 12.83 -29.23 -5.43
C ASP A 444 12.25 -28.33 -6.54
N PHE A 445 11.04 -28.63 -7.00
CA PHE A 445 10.35 -27.84 -8.01
C PHE A 445 9.80 -26.53 -7.45
N LEU A 446 9.17 -26.57 -6.27
CA LEU A 446 8.69 -25.37 -5.59
C LEU A 446 9.84 -24.39 -5.36
N ASN A 447 11.00 -24.89 -4.94
CA ASN A 447 12.20 -24.08 -4.76
C ASN A 447 12.66 -23.44 -6.08
N ALA A 448 12.74 -24.22 -7.16
CA ALA A 448 13.14 -23.69 -8.47
C ALA A 448 12.15 -22.63 -9.01
N ALA A 449 10.85 -22.87 -8.88
CA ALA A 449 9.80 -21.93 -9.31
C ALA A 449 9.84 -20.62 -8.52
N GLN A 450 10.03 -20.69 -7.20
CA GLN A 450 10.14 -19.49 -6.36
C GLN A 450 11.45 -18.74 -6.59
N SER A 451 12.57 -19.44 -6.80
CA SER A 451 13.83 -18.80 -7.23
C SER A 451 13.71 -18.10 -8.59
N ALA A 452 12.94 -18.64 -9.54
CA ALA A 452 12.67 -17.98 -10.81
C ALA A 452 11.81 -16.71 -10.65
N ARG A 453 10.78 -16.76 -9.78
CA ARG A 453 9.98 -15.59 -9.41
C ARG A 453 10.83 -14.52 -8.73
N LEU A 454 11.68 -14.92 -7.79
CA LEU A 454 12.65 -14.05 -7.13
C LEU A 454 13.55 -13.39 -8.16
N LEU A 455 14.10 -14.12 -9.12
CA LEU A 455 14.97 -13.55 -10.16
C LEU A 455 14.25 -12.46 -10.98
N ALA A 456 13.01 -12.71 -11.39
CA ALA A 456 12.20 -11.75 -12.15
C ALA A 456 11.76 -10.54 -11.30
N ALA A 457 11.57 -10.71 -9.99
CA ALA A 457 11.22 -9.63 -9.08
C ALA A 457 12.45 -8.81 -8.66
N ALA A 458 13.58 -9.47 -8.40
CA ALA A 458 14.86 -8.86 -8.04
C ALA A 458 15.44 -8.04 -9.19
N GLU A 459 15.34 -8.49 -10.45
CA GLU A 459 15.72 -7.67 -11.62
C GLU A 459 14.94 -6.35 -11.61
N ARG A 460 13.61 -6.43 -11.49
CA ARG A 460 12.73 -5.25 -11.44
C ARG A 460 13.05 -4.35 -10.24
N TYR A 461 13.31 -4.93 -9.08
CA TYR A 461 13.69 -4.24 -7.84
C TYR A 461 15.02 -3.50 -7.97
N TYR A 462 16.09 -4.17 -8.40
CA TYR A 462 17.39 -3.54 -8.59
C TYR A 462 17.34 -2.45 -9.65
N ARG A 463 16.55 -2.62 -10.72
CA ARG A 463 16.31 -1.55 -11.68
C ARG A 463 15.72 -0.31 -11.01
N VAL A 464 14.61 -0.46 -10.29
CA VAL A 464 13.92 0.66 -9.62
C VAL A 464 14.79 1.32 -8.53
N MET A 465 15.58 0.53 -7.80
CA MET A 465 16.51 1.03 -6.77
C MET A 465 17.56 1.99 -7.36
N TYR A 466 18.13 1.69 -8.52
CA TYR A 466 19.18 2.52 -9.15
C TYR A 466 18.64 3.64 -10.05
N TYR A 467 17.39 3.53 -10.51
CA TYR A 467 16.65 4.68 -11.06
C TYR A 467 16.12 5.64 -9.96
N GLY A 468 16.40 5.35 -8.69
CA GLY A 468 16.27 6.29 -7.57
C GLY A 468 14.83 6.63 -7.20
N GLY A 469 14.01 5.64 -6.85
CA GLY A 469 12.62 5.87 -6.40
C GLY A 469 12.21 5.07 -5.16
N SER A 470 11.32 5.66 -4.35
CA SER A 470 10.60 5.01 -3.23
C SER A 470 9.85 3.74 -3.64
N GLN A 471 9.55 3.58 -4.94
CA GLN A 471 8.89 2.41 -5.54
C GLN A 471 9.64 1.09 -5.36
N ALA A 472 10.96 1.11 -5.10
CA ALA A 472 11.72 -0.11 -4.87
C ALA A 472 11.25 -0.82 -3.59
N TRP A 473 10.97 -0.05 -2.53
CA TRP A 473 10.50 -0.59 -1.25
C TRP A 473 9.10 -1.18 -1.36
N ASN A 474 8.16 -0.48 -2.01
CA ASN A 474 6.82 -1.00 -2.26
C ASN A 474 6.83 -2.28 -3.12
N LEU A 475 7.75 -2.39 -4.07
CA LEU A 475 7.88 -3.59 -4.91
C LEU A 475 8.41 -4.78 -4.10
N ARG A 476 9.32 -4.54 -3.15
CA ARG A 476 9.82 -5.56 -2.22
C ARG A 476 8.70 -6.05 -1.30
N ASP A 477 7.98 -5.13 -0.68
CA ASP A 477 6.86 -5.47 0.22
C ASP A 477 5.68 -6.12 -0.51
N THR A 478 5.45 -5.80 -1.79
CA THR A 478 4.42 -6.49 -2.60
C THR A 478 4.83 -7.92 -2.98
N TYR A 479 6.13 -8.21 -3.00
CA TYR A 479 6.63 -9.55 -3.28
C TYR A 479 6.58 -10.45 -2.05
N MET A 480 6.97 -9.90 -0.89
CA MET A 480 6.83 -10.57 0.42
C MET A 480 5.36 -10.88 0.69
#